data_AF-A0A0F2L6F2-F1
#
_entry.id   AF-A0A0F2L6F2-F1
#
_cell.length_a   1.000
_cell.length_b   1.000
_cell.length_c   1.000
_cell.angle_alpha   90.00
_cell.angle_beta   90.00
_cell.angle_gamma   90.00
#
_symmetry.space_group_name_H-M   'P 1'
#
loop_
_entity.id
_entity.type
_entity.pdbx_description
1 polymer ?
#
loop_
_entity_poly.entity_id
_entity_poly.type
_entity_poly.pdbx_seq_one_letter_code
_entity_poly.pdbx_strand_id
1 'polypeptide(L)' 'DYEELFERLVPVNGDYRHNEIDNNADAHLLTALFKQFYVLPIVNGELVRGTWQEVFLADFDGPRVRRVVVVIIGE' A
#
# COMPACT_ATOMS: atom_id res chain seq x y z
N ASP A 1 0.17 14.04 -7.46
CA ASP A 1 -1.13 13.31 -7.54
C ASP A 1 -1.37 12.36 -6.38
N TYR A 2 -0.67 11.21 -6.26
CA TYR A 2 -0.91 10.28 -5.15
C TYR A 2 -0.62 10.90 -3.78
N GLU A 3 0.51 11.59 -3.62
CA GLU A 3 0.84 12.29 -2.37
C GLU A 3 -0.22 13.33 -1.99
N GLU A 4 -0.65 14.16 -2.94
CA GLU A 4 -1.72 15.14 -2.74
C GLU A 4 -3.06 14.49 -2.40
N LEU A 5 -3.38 13.35 -3.03
CA LEU A 5 -4.57 12.58 -2.70
C LEU A 5 -4.50 12.04 -1.28
N PHE A 6 -3.36 11.49 -0.86
CA PHE A 6 -3.18 10.94 0.48
C PHE A 6 -3.31 12.03 1.52
N GLU A 7 -2.66 13.18 1.32
CA GLU A 7 -2.76 14.34 2.21
C GLU A 7 -4.20 14.84 2.35
N ARG A 8 -5.00 14.77 1.27
CA ARG A 8 -6.43 15.15 1.32
C ARG A 8 -7.31 14.13 2.03
N LEU A 9 -7.01 12.84 1.91
CA LEU A 9 -7.79 11.76 2.52
C LEU A 9 -7.44 11.57 4.00
N VAL A 10 -6.16 11.63 4.30
CA VAL A 10 -5.56 11.36 5.61
C VAL A 10 -4.36 12.31 5.77
N PRO A 11 -4.58 13.55 6.24
CA PRO A 11 -3.51 14.52 6.41
C PRO A 11 -2.39 13.99 7.30
N VAL A 12 -1.15 14.23 6.88
CA VAL A 12 0.04 13.94 7.69
C VAL A 12 0.00 14.83 8.93
N ASN A 13 0.27 14.25 10.10
CA ASN A 13 0.14 14.92 11.41
C ASN A 13 -1.26 15.52 11.69
N GLY A 14 -2.33 14.93 11.13
CA GLY A 14 -3.68 15.23 11.58
C GLY A 14 -3.88 15.00 13.08
N ASP A 15 -4.96 15.55 13.64
CA ASP A 15 -5.32 15.42 15.07
C ASP A 15 -5.88 14.00 15.36
N TYR A 16 -4.98 13.02 15.35
CA TYR A 16 -5.29 11.63 15.61
C TYR A 16 -4.87 11.25 17.03
N ARG A 17 -5.78 10.65 17.79
CA ARG A 17 -5.47 10.16 19.15
C ARG A 17 -4.33 9.14 19.20
N HIS A 18 -4.14 8.37 18.12
CA HIS A 18 -3.00 7.44 18.02
C HIS A 18 -1.65 8.15 18.11
N ASN A 19 -1.58 9.41 17.65
CA ASN A 19 -0.37 10.24 17.74
C ASN A 19 0.03 10.62 19.17
N GLU A 20 -0.82 10.35 20.17
CA GLU A 20 -0.42 10.42 21.59
C GLU A 20 0.56 9.30 21.98
N ILE A 21 0.64 8.22 21.18
CA ILE A 21 1.49 7.04 21.41
C ILE A 21 2.62 6.94 20.37
N ASP A 22 2.29 7.07 19.08
CA ASP A 22 3.26 7.01 17.97
C ASP A 22 2.81 7.88 16.79
N ASN A 23 3.73 8.51 16.06
CA ASN A 23 3.46 9.59 15.11
C ASN A 23 3.12 9.12 13.68
N ASN A 24 2.49 7.95 13.54
CA ASN A 24 2.22 7.30 12.24
C ASN A 24 0.74 6.90 12.06
N ALA A 25 -0.18 7.60 12.73
CA ALA A 25 -1.61 7.34 12.58
C ALA A 25 -2.07 7.44 11.11
N ASP A 26 -1.53 8.38 10.36
CA ASP A 26 -1.79 8.56 8.94
C ASP A 26 -1.39 7.33 8.12
N ALA A 27 -0.22 6.75 8.40
CA ALA A 27 0.22 5.52 7.76
C ALA A 27 -0.71 4.33 8.05
N HIS A 28 -1.22 4.21 9.28
CA HIS A 28 -2.21 3.20 9.64
C HIS A 28 -3.53 3.38 8.87
N LEU A 29 -4.03 4.62 8.79
CA LEU A 29 -5.28 4.96 8.14
C LEU A 29 -5.19 4.77 6.61
N LEU A 30 -4.10 5.23 5.98
CA LEU A 30 -3.85 4.99 4.55
C LEU A 30 -3.75 3.49 4.27
N THR A 31 -3.01 2.74 5.09
CA THR A 31 -2.91 1.28 4.97
C THR A 31 -4.27 0.58 5.09
N ALA A 32 -5.20 1.11 5.88
CA ALA A 32 -6.56 0.57 6.00
C ALA A 32 -7.45 0.90 4.79
N LEU A 33 -7.22 2.05 4.13
CA LEU A 33 -7.94 2.45 2.91
C LEU A 33 -7.44 1.69 1.68
N PHE A 34 -6.14 1.41 1.61
CA PHE A 34 -5.55 0.64 0.52
C PHE A 34 -5.58 -0.85 0.80
N LYS A 35 -5.62 -1.64 -0.28
CA LYS A 35 -5.55 -3.10 -0.16
C LYS A 35 -4.10 -3.52 0.15
N GLN A 36 -3.92 -4.34 1.18
CA GLN A 36 -2.60 -4.85 1.59
C GLN A 36 -2.06 -5.98 0.69
N PHE A 37 -2.91 -6.56 -0.17
CA PHE A 37 -2.51 -7.61 -1.10
C PHE A 37 -3.34 -7.56 -2.39
N TYR A 38 -2.76 -8.06 -3.47
CA TYR A 38 -3.43 -8.24 -4.74
C TYR A 38 -3.22 -9.67 -5.25
N VAL A 39 -4.20 -10.16 -6.00
CA VAL A 39 -4.14 -11.46 -6.68
C VAL A 39 -4.15 -11.14 -8.18
N LEU A 40 -3.15 -11.64 -8.88
CA LEU A 40 -3.01 -11.49 -10.33
C LEU A 40 -3.03 -12.88 -10.98
N PRO A 41 -3.68 -13.05 -12.13
CA PRO A 41 -3.62 -14.31 -12.86
C PRO A 41 -2.23 -14.52 -13.47
N ILE A 42 -1.84 -15.78 -13.62
CA ILE A 42 -0.71 -16.19 -14.44
C ILE A 42 -1.26 -17.11 -15.53
N VAL A 43 -1.00 -16.78 -16.79
CA VAL A 43 -1.47 -17.55 -17.96
C VAL A 43 -0.29 -17.77 -18.89
N ASN A 44 -0.03 -19.02 -19.28
CA ASN A 44 1.12 -19.41 -20.10
C ASN A 44 2.47 -18.94 -19.54
N GLY A 45 2.61 -18.92 -18.21
CA GLY A 45 3.83 -18.47 -17.54
C GLY A 45 3.98 -16.94 -17.42
N GLU A 46 3.02 -16.16 -17.90
CA GLU A 46 3.06 -14.69 -17.85
C GLU A 46 2.04 -14.12 -16.85
N LEU A 47 2.48 -13.10 -16.10
CA LEU A 47 1.60 -12.34 -15.21
C LEU A 47 0.62 -11.51 -16.04
N VAL A 48 -0.67 -11.82 -15.91
CA VAL A 48 -1.72 -11.12 -16.65
C VAL A 48 -2.06 -9.82 -15.93
N ARG A 49 -1.81 -8.70 -16.62
CA ARG A 49 -2.17 -7.35 -16.19
C ARG A 49 -2.49 -6.49 -17.41
N GLY A 50 -3.31 -5.47 -17.25
CA GLY A 50 -3.58 -4.49 -18.30
C GLY A 50 -2.33 -3.66 -18.64
N THR A 51 -2.32 -3.05 -19.82
CA THR A 51 -1.18 -2.26 -20.34
C THR A 51 -0.69 -1.18 -19.37
N TRP A 52 -1.58 -0.62 -18.56
CA TRP A 52 -1.30 0.46 -17.61
C TRP A 52 -1.40 0.04 -16.14
N GLN A 53 -1.49 -1.27 -15.87
CA GLN A 53 -1.52 -1.80 -14.51
C GLN A 53 -0.10 -2.18 -14.09
N GLU A 54 0.34 -1.65 -12.96
CA GLU A 54 1.62 -1.99 -12.33
C GLU A 54 1.41 -2.30 -10.85
N VAL A 55 2.35 -3.05 -10.27
CA VAL A 55 2.31 -3.44 -8.86
C VAL A 55 3.32 -2.60 -8.10
N PHE A 56 2.84 -1.81 -7.13
CA PHE A 56 3.68 -0.97 -6.28
C PHE A 56 3.58 -1.42 -4.82
N LEU A 57 4.70 -1.33 -4.12
CA LEU A 57 4.69 -1.25 -2.66
C LEU A 57 4.50 0.22 -2.28
N ALA A 58 3.35 0.55 -1.69
CA ALA A 58 3.12 1.86 -1.09
C ALA A 58 3.59 1.83 0.37
N ASP A 59 4.70 2.51 0.68
CA ASP A 59 5.21 2.67 2.03
C ASP A 59 4.82 4.04 2.58
N PHE A 60 4.07 4.06 3.67
CA PHE A 60 3.54 5.28 4.29
C PHE A 60 4.27 5.68 5.59
N ASP A 61 5.19 4.86 6.09
CA ASP A 61 5.91 5.11 7.37
C ASP A 61 7.40 4.73 7.23
N GLY A 62 8.00 5.18 6.12
CA GLY A 62 9.39 4.96 5.78
C GLY A 62 10.34 6.03 6.35
N PRO A 63 11.67 5.86 6.20
CA PRO A 63 12.35 4.74 5.55
C PRO A 63 12.48 3.53 6.50
N ARG A 64 12.03 2.36 6.05
CA ARG A 64 12.16 1.10 6.80
C ARG A 64 12.45 -0.07 5.86
N VAL A 65 12.99 -1.15 6.39
CA VAL A 65 13.10 -2.41 5.64
C VAL A 65 11.71 -3.05 5.56
N ARG A 66 11.20 -3.22 4.35
CA ARG A 66 9.90 -3.85 4.08
C ARG A 66 10.08 -5.25 3.49
N ARG A 67 9.15 -6.14 3.81
CA ARG A 67 9.08 -7.50 3.26
C ARG A 67 7.79 -7.66 2.48
N VAL A 68 7.90 -7.95 1.18
CA VAL A 68 6.78 -8.32 0.32
C VAL A 68 6.80 -9.83 0.15
N VAL A 69 5.67 -10.50 0.40
CA VAL A 69 5.54 -11.95 0.23
C VAL A 69 4.74 -12.21 -1.04
N VAL A 70 5.29 -13.04 -1.92
CA VAL A 70 4.62 -13.48 -3.16
C VAL A 70 4.39 -14.99 -3.04
N VAL A 71 3.13 -15.39 -3.19
CA VAL A 71 2.74 -16.81 -3.21
C VAL A 71 2.13 -17.09 -4.57
N ILE A 72 2.67 -18.09 -5.27
CA ILE A 72 2.17 -18.57 -6.56
C ILE A 72 1.50 -19.92 -6.32
N ILE A 73 0.26 -20.06 -6.79
CA ILE A 73 -0.55 -21.26 -6.66
C ILE A 73 -1.10 -21.59 -8.04
N GLY A 74 -0.83 -22.80 -8.54
CA GLY A 74 -1.26 -23.24 -9.86
C GLY A 74 -0.50 -24.48 -10.34
N GLU A 75 -0.77 -24.89 -11.57
CA GLU A 75 -0.07 -25.94 -12.33
C GLU A 75 0.75 -25.34 -13.47
#